data_AF-A0A5B7AQ29-F1
#
_entry.id   AF-A0A5B7AQ29-F1
#
_cell.length_a   1.000
_cell.length_b   1.000
_cell.length_c   1.000
_cell.angle_alpha   90.00
_cell.angle_beta   90.00
_cell.angle_gamma   90.00
#
_symmetry.space_group_name_H-M   'P 1'
#
loop_
_entity.id
_entity.type
_entity.pdbx_description
1 polymer ?
#
loop_
_entity_poly.entity_id
_entity_poly.type
_entity_poly.pdbx_seq_one_letter_code
_entity_poly.pdbx_strand_id
1 'polypeptide(L)'
;PVGFHRYILENFMGNTLDGLSEHEVEEFDPPSEVRAVIEGQFLSMRAHAERFGMPSPPKRIIATGGASANNNILSSIASIFGCDVYTVQRPDSASLGAALRAAHGWLCHKRGSFVPISRMYMDKLENTSLSCKLSVTAGDRELATKYALLMKKRMEIENQLVQKLVR
;
A
#
# COMPACT_ATOMS: atom_id res chain seq x y z
N PRO A 1 19.56 5.76 -17.28
CA PRO A 1 19.54 5.64 -15.81
C PRO A 1 18.89 4.34 -15.34
N VAL A 2 19.68 3.26 -15.40
CA VAL A 2 19.41 2.05 -14.61
C VAL A 2 20.31 2.17 -13.39
N GLY A 3 19.77 2.04 -12.18
CA GLY A 3 20.56 2.13 -10.96
C GLY A 3 19.78 2.62 -9.76
N PHE A 4 20.52 2.94 -8.70
CA PHE A 4 20.00 3.51 -7.47
C PHE A 4 20.09 5.04 -7.57
N HIS A 5 18.96 5.70 -7.32
CA HIS A 5 18.89 7.16 -7.31
C HIS A 5 18.35 7.61 -5.96
N ARG A 6 19.06 8.54 -5.33
CA ARG A 6 18.77 9.04 -3.99
C ARG A 6 18.53 10.53 -4.08
N TYR A 7 17.39 10.98 -3.59
CA TYR A 7 17.03 12.39 -3.63
C TYR A 7 16.76 12.91 -2.23
N ILE A 8 17.41 14.00 -1.87
CA ILE A 8 17.08 14.78 -0.67
C ILE A 8 16.09 15.87 -1.08
N LEU A 9 15.06 16.05 -0.26
CA LEU A 9 14.13 17.16 -0.38
C LEU A 9 14.51 18.25 0.61
N GLU A 10 14.81 19.44 0.09
CA GLU A 10 15.14 20.62 0.88
C GLU A 10 13.89 21.46 1.14
N ASN A 11 13.81 22.10 2.30
CA ASN A 11 12.69 22.97 2.69
C ASN A 11 11.33 22.25 2.78
N PHE A 12 11.31 20.93 2.95
CA PHE A 12 10.07 20.20 3.15
C PHE A 12 9.49 20.43 4.56
N MET A 13 8.60 21.43 4.67
CA MET A 13 7.90 21.74 5.91
C MET A 13 6.63 20.89 6.13
N GLY A 14 6.27 20.06 5.14
CA GLY A 14 5.16 19.11 5.24
C GLY A 14 3.75 19.68 5.01
N ASN A 15 3.63 20.94 4.63
CA ASN A 15 2.36 21.62 4.40
C ASN A 15 2.15 22.08 2.94
N THR A 16 3.22 22.30 2.17
CA THR A 16 3.17 22.67 0.76
C THR A 16 4.32 22.04 -0.03
N LEU A 17 4.17 22.00 -1.35
CA LEU A 17 5.25 21.71 -2.31
C LEU A 17 5.94 22.99 -2.81
N ASP A 18 5.40 24.17 -2.50
CA ASP A 18 5.97 25.44 -2.95
C ASP A 18 7.35 25.69 -2.34
N GLY A 19 8.34 25.98 -3.18
CA GLY A 19 9.73 26.18 -2.75
C GLY A 19 10.48 24.90 -2.37
N LEU A 20 9.86 23.72 -2.59
CA LEU A 20 10.51 22.42 -2.40
C LEU A 20 11.47 22.15 -3.56
N SER A 21 12.76 22.07 -3.25
CA SER A 21 13.79 21.60 -4.18
C SER A 21 14.21 20.17 -3.86
N GLU A 22 14.49 19.40 -4.90
CA GLU A 22 15.15 18.10 -4.82
C GLU A 22 16.57 18.18 -5.39
N HIS A 23 17.50 17.46 -4.77
CA HIS A 23 18.81 17.21 -5.36
C HIS A 23 19.23 15.76 -5.19
N GLU A 24 19.99 15.25 -6.15
CA GLU A 24 20.50 13.87 -6.15
C GLU A 24 21.76 13.78 -5.30
N VAL A 25 21.87 12.73 -4.48
CA VAL A 25 23.06 12.44 -3.67
C VAL A 25 23.58 11.04 -3.96
N GLU A 26 24.86 10.80 -3.65
CA GLU A 26 25.48 9.50 -3.89
C GLU A 26 25.04 8.45 -2.86
N GLU A 27 24.93 8.85 -1.59
CA GLU A 27 24.59 7.98 -0.47
C GLU A 27 23.75 8.70 0.60
N PHE A 28 22.90 7.93 1.31
CA PHE A 28 22.33 8.36 2.58
C PHE A 28 23.05 7.70 3.77
N ASP A 29 22.86 8.23 4.97
CA ASP A 29 23.20 7.50 6.18
C ASP A 29 22.39 6.18 6.27
N PRO A 30 22.91 5.13 6.92
CA PRO A 30 22.26 3.81 6.90
C PRO A 30 20.79 3.81 7.40
N PRO A 31 20.43 4.52 8.49
CA PRO A 31 19.02 4.68 8.88
C PRO A 31 18.14 5.31 7.79
N SER A 32 18.62 6.39 7.16
CA SER A 32 17.90 7.07 6.07
C SER A 32 17.73 6.18 4.85
N GLU A 33 18.71 5.34 4.51
CA GLU A 33 18.57 4.36 3.43
C GLU A 33 17.43 3.38 3.68
N VAL A 34 17.42 2.76 4.86
CA VAL A 34 16.38 1.78 5.21
C VAL A 34 14.99 2.42 5.12
N ARG A 35 14.85 3.64 5.64
CA ARG A 35 13.58 4.37 5.55
C ARG A 35 13.23 4.74 4.11
N ALA A 36 14.16 5.27 3.33
CA ALA A 36 13.93 5.70 1.96
C ALA A 36 13.47 4.54 1.06
N VAL A 37 14.03 3.34 1.24
CA VAL A 37 13.60 2.14 0.51
C VAL A 37 12.15 1.77 0.85
N ILE A 38 11.81 1.72 2.14
CA ILE A 38 10.48 1.32 2.61
C ILE A 38 9.42 2.36 2.23
N GLU A 39 9.67 3.64 2.54
CA GLU A 39 8.75 4.73 2.22
C GLU A 39 8.64 4.91 0.70
N GLY A 40 9.75 4.84 -0.03
CA GLY A 40 9.77 4.95 -1.49
C GLY A 40 8.93 3.88 -2.18
N GLN A 41 8.96 2.63 -1.70
CA GLN A 41 8.09 1.56 -2.20
C GLN A 41 6.61 1.85 -1.93
N PHE A 42 6.25 2.24 -0.70
CA PHE A 42 4.86 2.52 -0.35
C PHE A 42 4.30 3.77 -1.05
N LEU A 43 5.10 4.82 -1.18
CA LEU A 43 4.74 6.02 -1.95
C LEU A 43 4.52 5.69 -3.42
N SER A 44 5.35 4.84 -4.02
CA SER A 44 5.15 4.33 -5.39
C SER A 44 3.81 3.63 -5.53
N MET A 45 3.55 2.64 -4.66
CA MET A 45 2.31 1.87 -4.70
C MET A 45 1.08 2.76 -4.52
N ARG A 46 1.12 3.72 -3.59
CA ARG A 46 0.04 4.68 -3.37
C ARG A 46 -0.21 5.52 -4.62
N ALA A 47 0.85 6.11 -5.19
CA ALA A 47 0.74 6.96 -6.37
C ALA A 47 0.14 6.22 -7.57
N HIS A 48 0.61 5.00 -7.83
CA HIS A 48 0.09 4.19 -8.93
C HIS A 48 -1.34 3.71 -8.67
N ALA A 49 -1.69 3.34 -7.43
CA ALA A 49 -3.07 2.98 -7.09
C ALA A 49 -4.03 4.16 -7.32
N GLU A 50 -3.66 5.37 -6.86
CA GLU A 50 -4.43 6.60 -7.08
C GLU A 50 -4.58 6.91 -8.58
N ARG A 51 -3.50 6.78 -9.35
CA ARG A 51 -3.50 7.03 -10.80
C ARG A 51 -4.49 6.14 -11.56
N PHE A 52 -4.70 4.91 -11.13
CA PHE A 52 -5.67 3.99 -11.75
C PHE A 52 -7.08 4.06 -11.14
N GLY A 53 -7.36 5.07 -10.30
CA GLY A 53 -8.70 5.38 -9.79
C GLY A 53 -9.08 4.68 -8.49
N MET A 54 -8.12 4.12 -7.75
CA MET A 54 -8.40 3.57 -6.44
C MET A 54 -8.71 4.68 -5.43
N PRO A 55 -9.61 4.45 -4.45
CA PRO A 55 -9.89 5.41 -3.40
C PRO A 55 -8.64 5.75 -2.56
N SER A 56 -8.49 7.03 -2.21
CA SER A 56 -7.43 7.51 -1.33
C SER A 56 -8.02 8.44 -0.25
N PRO A 57 -7.93 8.07 1.04
CA PRO A 57 -7.40 6.81 1.55
C PRO A 57 -8.32 5.61 1.18
N PRO A 58 -7.77 4.39 1.04
CA PRO A 58 -8.59 3.20 0.87
C PRO A 58 -9.30 2.84 2.19
N LYS A 59 -10.37 2.04 2.11
CA LYS A 59 -11.12 1.61 3.31
C LYS A 59 -10.26 0.84 4.31
N ARG A 60 -9.37 -0.01 3.81
CA ARG A 60 -8.40 -0.79 4.58
C ARG A 60 -7.34 -1.36 3.65
N ILE A 61 -6.19 -1.68 4.20
CA ILE A 61 -5.16 -2.50 3.56
C ILE A 61 -5.11 -3.86 4.23
N ILE A 62 -4.91 -4.91 3.43
CA ILE A 62 -4.64 -6.26 3.93
C ILE A 62 -3.21 -6.59 3.53
N ALA A 63 -2.30 -6.60 4.50
CA ALA A 63 -0.90 -6.95 4.32
C ALA A 63 -0.72 -8.47 4.47
N THR A 64 -0.02 -9.06 3.51
CA THR A 64 0.31 -10.49 3.47
C THR A 64 1.78 -10.70 3.09
N GLY A 65 2.30 -11.90 3.31
CA GLY A 65 3.70 -12.25 2.99
C GLY A 65 4.66 -11.98 4.14
N GLY A 66 5.97 -12.21 3.93
CA GLY A 66 6.95 -12.15 5.03
C GLY A 66 7.07 -10.78 5.71
N ALA A 67 7.02 -9.70 4.92
CA ALA A 67 7.13 -8.34 5.46
C ALA A 67 5.98 -7.94 6.39
N SER A 68 4.81 -8.59 6.29
CA SER A 68 3.68 -8.30 7.17
C SER A 68 3.87 -8.80 8.61
N ALA A 69 4.97 -9.50 8.91
CA ALA A 69 5.36 -9.83 10.28
C ALA A 69 6.04 -8.66 11.01
N ASN A 70 6.47 -7.61 10.29
CA ASN A 70 7.17 -6.48 10.87
C ASN A 70 6.23 -5.29 11.12
N ASN A 71 5.95 -5.00 12.39
CA ASN A 71 5.06 -3.92 12.78
C ASN A 71 5.53 -2.53 12.31
N ASN A 72 6.84 -2.28 12.21
CA ASN A 72 7.33 -0.99 11.74
C ASN A 72 6.97 -0.75 10.26
N ILE A 73 7.09 -1.81 9.44
CA ILE A 73 6.68 -1.77 8.03
C ILE A 73 5.16 -1.55 7.92
N LEU A 74 4.36 -2.25 8.76
CA LEU A 74 2.90 -2.06 8.80
C LEU A 74 2.50 -0.64 9.22
N SER A 75 3.22 -0.04 10.18
CA SER A 75 3.00 1.35 10.61
C SER A 75 3.37 2.36 9.53
N SER A 76 4.43 2.11 8.77
CA SER A 76 4.80 2.95 7.63
C SER A 76 3.71 2.93 6.54
N ILE A 77 3.23 1.75 6.12
CA ILE A 77 2.17 1.69 5.10
C ILE A 77 0.84 2.28 5.62
N ALA A 78 0.49 2.08 6.89
CA ALA A 78 -0.69 2.71 7.51
C ALA A 78 -0.63 4.24 7.47
N SER A 79 0.54 4.80 7.80
CA SER A 79 0.77 6.25 7.81
C SER A 79 0.80 6.83 6.40
N ILE A 80 1.41 6.12 5.45
CA ILE A 80 1.53 6.57 4.05
C ILE A 80 0.19 6.51 3.33
N PHE A 81 -0.61 5.46 3.51
CA PHE A 81 -1.92 5.36 2.88
C PHE A 81 -3.05 6.03 3.67
N GLY A 82 -2.83 6.33 4.95
CA GLY A 82 -3.82 6.97 5.81
C GLY A 82 -5.02 6.07 6.14
N CYS A 83 -4.82 4.76 6.28
CA CYS A 83 -5.88 3.79 6.53
C CYS A 83 -5.45 2.65 7.46
N ASP A 84 -6.42 1.94 8.02
CA ASP A 84 -6.18 0.75 8.84
C ASP A 84 -5.53 -0.38 8.03
N VAL A 85 -4.57 -1.07 8.66
CA VAL A 85 -3.84 -2.19 8.09
C VAL A 85 -4.18 -3.46 8.87
N TYR A 86 -4.65 -4.44 8.14
CA TYR A 86 -4.99 -5.77 8.63
C TYR A 86 -3.98 -6.78 8.13
N THR A 87 -3.78 -7.86 8.88
CA THR A 87 -2.99 -9.01 8.44
C THR A 87 -3.82 -10.29 8.45
N VAL A 88 -3.38 -11.26 7.65
CA VAL A 88 -3.99 -12.59 7.55
C VAL A 88 -2.95 -13.64 7.96
N GLN A 89 -3.36 -14.59 8.80
CA GLN A 89 -2.48 -15.61 9.38
C GLN A 89 -2.14 -16.78 8.42
N ARG A 90 -2.37 -16.65 7.10
CA ARG A 90 -2.17 -17.78 6.16
C ARG A 90 -1.46 -17.37 4.86
N PRO A 91 -0.45 -18.16 4.43
CA PRO A 91 0.23 -17.95 3.16
C PRO A 91 -0.58 -18.41 1.94
N ASP A 92 -1.56 -19.30 2.10
CA ASP A 92 -2.25 -19.97 0.98
C ASP A 92 -3.49 -19.23 0.45
N SER A 93 -3.38 -17.92 0.22
CA SER A 93 -4.50 -17.08 -0.21
C SER A 93 -5.12 -17.53 -1.55
N ALA A 94 -4.29 -17.96 -2.50
CA ALA A 94 -4.72 -18.43 -3.81
C ALA A 94 -5.55 -19.73 -3.71
N SER A 95 -5.05 -20.74 -2.99
CA SER A 95 -5.74 -22.02 -2.79
C SER A 95 -7.07 -21.82 -2.05
N LEU A 96 -7.08 -20.98 -1.02
CA LEU A 96 -8.31 -20.61 -0.31
C LEU A 96 -9.30 -19.90 -1.24
N GLY A 97 -8.83 -18.95 -2.06
CA GLY A 97 -9.64 -18.27 -3.06
C GLY A 97 -10.26 -19.23 -4.08
N ALA A 98 -9.49 -20.23 -4.55
CA ALA A 98 -9.98 -21.25 -5.47
C ALA A 98 -11.10 -22.11 -4.83
N ALA A 99 -10.90 -22.58 -3.59
CA ALA A 99 -11.89 -23.34 -2.85
C ALA A 99 -13.18 -22.52 -2.62
N LEU A 100 -13.04 -21.24 -2.27
CA LEU A 100 -14.18 -20.33 -2.11
C LEU A 100 -14.95 -20.13 -3.41
N ARG A 101 -14.26 -19.94 -4.55
CA ARG A 101 -14.90 -19.83 -5.86
C ARG A 101 -15.62 -21.11 -6.28
N ALA A 102 -15.05 -22.29 -5.99
CA ALA A 102 -15.70 -23.57 -6.26
C ALA A 102 -17.00 -23.74 -5.43
N ALA A 103 -16.92 -23.46 -4.12
CA ALA A 103 -18.09 -23.49 -3.25
C ALA A 103 -19.16 -22.45 -3.65
N HIS A 104 -18.73 -21.27 -4.11
CA HIS A 104 -19.61 -20.23 -4.65
C HIS A 104 -20.38 -20.70 -5.89
N GLY A 105 -19.68 -21.36 -6.82
CA GLY A 105 -20.28 -21.95 -8.02
C GLY A 105 -21.33 -23.01 -7.69
N TRP A 106 -21.03 -23.91 -6.75
CA TRP A 106 -21.98 -24.90 -6.27
C TRP A 106 -23.22 -24.26 -5.63
N LEU A 107 -23.04 -23.20 -4.82
CA LEU A 107 -24.15 -22.48 -4.19
C LEU A 107 -25.06 -21.80 -5.21
N CYS A 108 -24.49 -21.16 -6.24
CA CYS A 108 -25.26 -20.55 -7.32
C CYS A 108 -26.05 -21.60 -8.10
N HIS A 109 -25.43 -22.74 -8.41
CA HIS A 109 -26.12 -23.86 -9.07
C HIS A 109 -27.31 -24.36 -8.25
N LYS A 110 -27.11 -24.60 -6.94
CA LYS A 110 -28.18 -25.04 -6.04
C LYS A 110 -29.33 -24.04 -5.90
N ARG A 111 -29.04 -22.73 -5.99
CA ARG A 111 -30.06 -21.67 -5.92
C ARG A 111 -30.75 -21.40 -7.26
N GLY A 112 -30.18 -21.88 -8.37
CA GLY A 112 -30.65 -21.56 -9.72
C GLY A 112 -30.43 -20.11 -10.14
N SER A 113 -29.64 -19.34 -9.39
CA SER A 113 -29.36 -17.93 -9.67
C SER A 113 -28.00 -17.51 -9.09
N PHE A 114 -27.49 -16.37 -9.55
CA PHE A 114 -26.32 -15.75 -8.93
C PHE A 114 -26.63 -15.40 -7.47
N VAL A 115 -25.65 -15.67 -6.59
CA VAL A 115 -25.68 -15.29 -5.18
C VAL A 115 -24.47 -14.39 -4.92
N PRO A 116 -24.58 -13.23 -4.24
CA PRO A 116 -23.41 -12.45 -3.87
C PRO A 116 -22.44 -13.27 -3.01
N ILE A 117 -21.14 -13.24 -3.34
CA ILE A 117 -20.11 -14.02 -2.64
C ILE A 117 -20.07 -13.70 -1.14
N SER A 118 -20.42 -12.46 -0.76
CA SER A 118 -20.50 -12.04 0.64
C SER A 118 -21.44 -12.89 1.49
N ARG A 119 -22.51 -13.44 0.90
CA ARG A 119 -23.42 -14.36 1.61
C ARG A 119 -22.76 -15.66 2.04
N MET A 120 -21.58 -16.00 1.51
CA MET A 120 -20.84 -17.17 1.96
C MET A 120 -20.19 -16.98 3.34
N TYR A 121 -19.92 -15.73 3.74
CA TYR A 121 -19.10 -15.45 4.93
C TYR A 121 -19.63 -14.34 5.84
N MET A 122 -20.57 -13.49 5.41
CA MET A 122 -21.03 -12.34 6.23
C MET A 122 -21.53 -12.74 7.62
N ASP A 123 -22.23 -13.86 7.76
CA ASP A 123 -22.78 -14.32 9.04
C ASP A 123 -21.81 -15.23 9.83
N LYS A 124 -20.62 -15.51 9.29
CA LYS A 124 -19.68 -16.50 9.83
C LYS A 124 -18.22 -16.04 9.80
N LEU A 125 -17.96 -14.75 9.60
CA LEU A 125 -16.62 -14.26 9.28
C LEU A 125 -15.59 -14.62 10.36
N GLU A 126 -15.95 -14.50 11.64
CA GLU A 126 -15.09 -14.83 12.78
C GLU A 126 -14.72 -16.32 12.85
N ASN A 127 -15.59 -17.20 12.32
CA ASN A 127 -15.39 -18.64 12.30
C ASN A 127 -14.83 -19.14 10.96
N THR A 128 -14.46 -18.24 10.05
CA THR A 128 -13.93 -18.59 8.72
C THR A 128 -12.45 -18.26 8.62
N SER A 129 -11.78 -18.93 7.69
CA SER A 129 -10.40 -18.65 7.29
C SER A 129 -10.22 -17.29 6.60
N LEU A 130 -11.29 -16.51 6.45
CA LEU A 130 -11.32 -15.18 5.86
C LEU A 130 -11.17 -14.05 6.89
N SER A 131 -11.08 -14.39 8.18
CA SER A 131 -10.88 -13.40 9.23
C SER A 131 -9.55 -12.66 9.04
N CYS A 132 -9.62 -11.34 9.09
CA CYS A 132 -8.48 -10.45 9.03
C CYS A 132 -8.30 -9.82 10.40
N LYS A 133 -7.09 -9.84 10.94
CA LYS A 133 -6.78 -9.21 12.24
C LYS A 133 -6.34 -7.78 11.99
N LEU A 134 -6.96 -6.81 12.67
CA LEU A 134 -6.44 -5.44 12.70
C LEU A 134 -5.04 -5.47 13.34
N SER A 135 -4.05 -4.98 12.61
CA SER A 135 -2.66 -4.97 13.07
C SER A 135 -2.18 -3.58 13.41
N VAL A 136 -2.51 -2.59 12.59
CA VAL A 136 -2.16 -1.19 12.82
C VAL A 136 -3.34 -0.32 12.40
N THR A 137 -3.71 0.66 13.22
CA THR A 137 -4.73 1.65 12.89
C THR A 137 -4.18 2.72 11.97
N ALA A 138 -5.05 3.41 11.23
CA ALA A 138 -4.70 4.61 10.50
C ALA A 138 -3.96 5.58 11.43
N GLY A 139 -2.80 6.06 10.98
CA GLY A 139 -1.99 7.02 11.72
C GLY A 139 -2.60 8.42 11.73
N ASP A 140 -1.78 9.38 12.13
CA ASP A 140 -2.14 10.80 12.12
C ASP A 140 -2.50 11.30 10.70
N ARG A 141 -3.61 12.04 10.61
CA ARG A 141 -4.10 12.65 9.36
C ARG A 141 -3.13 13.69 8.82
N GLU A 142 -2.45 14.43 9.69
CA GLU A 142 -1.44 15.40 9.25
C GLU A 142 -0.27 14.68 8.59
N LEU A 143 0.18 13.57 9.18
CA LEU A 143 1.24 12.74 8.61
C LEU A 143 0.82 12.13 7.25
N ALA A 144 -0.41 11.62 7.14
CA ALA A 144 -0.92 11.12 5.86
C ALA A 144 -0.98 12.20 4.76
N THR A 145 -1.25 13.45 5.15
CA THR A 145 -1.23 14.61 4.26
C THR A 145 0.20 14.96 3.82
N LYS A 146 1.17 14.91 4.75
CA LYS A 146 2.61 15.04 4.44
C LYS A 146 3.05 14.00 3.42
N TYR A 147 2.69 12.74 3.62
CA TYR A 147 3.01 11.68 2.66
C TYR A 147 2.29 11.85 1.32
N ALA A 148 1.11 12.47 1.28
CA ALA A 148 0.45 12.78 0.01
C ALA A 148 1.25 13.81 -0.81
N LEU A 149 1.90 14.78 -0.16
CA LEU A 149 2.81 15.73 -0.82
C LEU A 149 4.09 15.02 -1.28
N LEU A 150 4.72 14.24 -0.42
CA LEU A 150 5.92 13.45 -0.77
C LEU A 150 5.66 12.50 -1.95
N MET A 151 4.48 11.87 -1.99
CA MET A 151 4.04 11.02 -3.08
C MET A 151 4.04 11.76 -4.43
N LYS A 152 3.48 12.98 -4.47
CA LYS A 152 3.47 13.82 -5.69
C LYS A 152 4.89 14.13 -6.14
N LYS A 153 5.76 14.54 -5.21
CA LYS A 153 7.16 14.86 -5.53
C LYS A 153 7.94 13.65 -6.04
N ARG A 154 7.72 12.48 -5.43
CA ARG A 154 8.29 11.21 -5.90
C ARG A 154 7.88 10.91 -7.34
N MET A 155 6.62 11.16 -7.71
CA MET A 155 6.16 10.95 -9.09
C MET A 155 6.80 11.90 -10.09
N GLU A 156 7.06 13.16 -9.71
CA GLU A 156 7.83 14.09 -10.54
C GLU A 156 9.24 13.54 -10.82
N ILE A 157 9.95 13.11 -9.78
CA ILE A 157 11.29 12.51 -9.87
C ILE A 157 11.26 11.25 -10.76
N GLU A 158 10.30 10.35 -10.54
CA GLU A 158 10.15 9.13 -11.33
C GLU A 158 9.93 9.43 -12.81
N ASN A 159 9.06 10.40 -13.14
CA ASN A 159 8.81 10.82 -14.51
C ASN A 159 10.07 11.43 -15.17
N GLN A 160 10.85 12.23 -14.44
CA GLN A 160 12.12 12.79 -14.93
C GLN A 160 13.13 11.67 -15.23
N LEU A 161 13.25 10.67 -14.34
CA LEU A 161 14.13 9.52 -14.54
C LEU A 161 13.72 8.70 -15.77
N VAL A 162 12.42 8.46 -15.96
CA VAL A 162 11.90 7.78 -17.15
C VAL A 162 12.20 8.56 -18.43
N GLN A 163 12.06 9.89 -18.44
CA GLN A 163 12.43 10.70 -19.61
C GLN A 163 13.92 10.60 -19.95
N LYS A 164 14.80 10.50 -18.94
CA LYS A 164 16.24 10.27 -19.13
C LYS A 164 16.58 8.85 -19.63
N LEU A 165 15.68 7.86 -19.50
CA LEU A 165 15.85 6.51 -20.07
C LEU A 165 15.55 6.46 -21.57
N VAL A 166 14.62 7.30 -22.02
CA VAL A 166 14.09 7.27 -23.40
C VAL A 166 14.94 8.11 -24.36
N ARG A 167 15.83 8.97 -23.84
CA ARG A 167 16.85 9.69 -24.60
C ARG A 167 18.13 8.87 -24.71
#